data_AF-A0A643C995-F1
#
_entry.id   AF-A0A643C995-F1
#
_cell.length_a   1.000
_cell.length_b   1.000
_cell.length_c   1.000
_cell.angle_alpha   90.00
_cell.angle_beta   90.00
_cell.angle_gamma   90.00
#
_symmetry.space_group_name_H-M   'P 1'
#
loop_
_entity.id
_entity.type
_entity.pdbx_description
1 polymer ?
#
loop_
_entity_poly.entity_id
_entity_poly.type
_entity_poly.pdbx_seq_one_letter_code
_entity_poly.pdbx_strand_id
1 'polypeptide(L)'
;VCQHSRGIPKNMEKLVKLSGSHLTPLCYSFISYIQNKNSKSLKHTGEKKKEKTAAGPTAVARALRETKPIPNLIFAIEQYEKFLIHLSKRSKVNLMQHIKLSTSRDFKIKGNILDMVLQEDEDEDEE
;
A
#
# COMPACT_ATOMS: atom_id res chain seq x y z
N VAL A 1 -21.28 14.35 15.48
CA VAL A 1 -22.06 13.78 14.35
C VAL A 1 -23.10 12.72 14.76
N CYS A 2 -22.95 11.92 15.81
CA CYS A 2 -24.02 10.98 16.26
C CYS A 2 -24.43 11.13 17.73
N GLN A 3 -24.47 12.37 18.26
CA GLN A 3 -24.77 12.59 19.69
C GLN A 3 -26.26 12.45 20.03
N HIS A 4 -27.16 12.64 19.06
CA HIS A 4 -28.61 12.67 19.29
C HIS A 4 -29.38 11.56 18.54
N SER A 5 -28.81 10.99 17.48
CA SER A 5 -29.39 9.87 16.72
C SER A 5 -28.45 8.66 16.83
N ARG A 6 -28.95 7.56 17.40
CA ARG A 6 -28.20 6.30 17.59
C ARG A 6 -28.11 5.44 16.32
N GLY A 7 -28.27 6.04 15.14
CA GLY A 7 -28.28 5.33 13.86
C GLY A 7 -27.25 5.89 12.89
N ILE A 8 -26.59 4.98 12.16
CA ILE A 8 -25.86 5.32 10.94
C ILE A 8 -26.81 5.07 9.76
N PRO A 9 -26.92 6.01 8.80
CA PRO A 9 -27.69 5.78 7.58
C PRO A 9 -27.16 4.57 6.78
N LYS A 10 -28.04 3.73 6.24
CA LYS A 10 -27.66 2.52 5.48
C LYS A 10 -26.76 2.80 4.27
N ASN A 11 -26.91 3.97 3.62
CA ASN A 11 -26.04 4.40 2.54
C ASN A 11 -24.60 4.63 3.04
N MET A 12 -24.42 5.17 4.25
CA MET A 12 -23.11 5.35 4.85
C MET A 12 -22.47 4.00 5.21
N GLU A 13 -23.23 3.06 5.78
CA GLU A 13 -22.72 1.70 6.03
C GLU A 13 -22.26 1.01 4.74
N LYS A 14 -23.05 1.13 3.66
CA LYS A 14 -22.68 0.61 2.34
C LYS A 14 -21.39 1.25 1.81
N LEU A 15 -21.23 2.56 1.99
CA LEU A 15 -20.04 3.28 1.56
C LEU A 15 -18.78 2.81 2.32
N VAL A 16 -18.89 2.64 3.64
CA VAL A 16 -17.79 2.11 4.48
C VAL A 16 -17.44 0.68 4.08
N LYS A 17 -18.44 -0.15 3.77
CA LYS A 17 -18.18 -1.49 3.24
C LYS A 17 -17.45 -1.45 1.90
N LEU A 18 -17.84 -0.54 1.01
CA LEU A 18 -17.24 -0.42 -0.32
C LEU A 18 -15.78 0.07 -0.22
N SER A 19 -15.48 1.01 0.67
CA SER A 19 -14.10 1.47 0.90
C SER A 19 -13.21 0.33 1.42
N GLY A 20 -13.69 -0.46 2.40
CA GLY A 20 -12.93 -1.58 2.96
C GLY A 20 -12.69 -2.75 2.02
N SER A 21 -13.59 -2.97 1.05
CA SER A 21 -13.50 -4.09 0.11
C SER A 21 -12.83 -3.73 -1.21
N HIS A 22 -13.04 -2.52 -1.74
CA HIS A 22 -12.58 -2.14 -3.08
C HIS A 22 -11.51 -1.06 -3.07
N LEU A 23 -11.41 -0.23 -2.03
CA LEU A 23 -10.43 0.86 -2.02
C LEU A 23 -9.19 0.48 -1.22
N THR A 24 -9.33 0.18 0.08
CA THR A 24 -8.19 -0.08 0.97
C THR A 24 -7.27 -1.19 0.44
N PRO A 25 -7.76 -2.35 -0.07
CA PRO A 25 -6.89 -3.37 -0.64
C PRO A 25 -6.13 -2.89 -1.89
N LEU A 26 -6.78 -2.11 -2.76
CA LEU A 26 -6.15 -1.56 -3.96
C LEU A 26 -5.07 -0.53 -3.61
N CYS A 27 -5.30 0.31 -2.59
CA CYS A 27 -4.28 1.23 -2.09
C CYS A 27 -3.00 0.46 -1.69
N TYR A 28 -3.13 -0.63 -0.94
CA TYR A 28 -1.97 -1.44 -0.54
C TYR A 28 -1.29 -2.15 -1.71
N SER A 29 -2.06 -2.67 -2.67
CA SER A 29 -1.51 -3.26 -3.90
C SER A 29 -0.74 -2.22 -4.71
N PHE A 30 -1.28 -1.01 -4.84
CA PHE A 30 -0.67 0.09 -5.57
C PHE A 30 0.62 0.62 -4.90
N ILE A 31 0.60 0.81 -3.58
CA ILE A 31 1.79 1.20 -2.80
C ILE A 31 2.93 0.21 -3.07
N SER A 32 2.64 -1.10 -2.98
CA SER A 32 3.67 -2.10 -3.23
C SER A 32 4.12 -2.15 -4.70
N TYR A 33 3.22 -1.94 -5.66
CA TYR A 33 3.58 -1.86 -7.07
C TYR A 33 4.58 -0.72 -7.32
N ILE A 34 4.32 0.48 -6.77
CA ILE A 34 5.24 1.64 -6.89
C ILE A 34 6.59 1.32 -6.25
N GLN A 35 6.59 0.75 -5.04
CA GLN A 35 7.82 0.41 -4.34
C GLN A 35 8.66 -0.61 -5.11
N ASN A 36 8.05 -1.62 -5.71
CA ASN A 36 8.74 -2.62 -6.53
C ASN A 36 9.22 -2.08 -7.88
N LYS A 37 8.45 -1.21 -8.52
CA LYS A 37 8.87 -0.55 -9.76
C LYS A 37 10.13 0.28 -9.55
N ASN A 38 10.19 0.99 -8.42
CA ASN A 38 11.33 1.81 -8.06
C ASN A 38 12.55 0.97 -7.64
N SER A 39 12.35 -0.21 -7.02
CA SER A 39 13.47 -1.11 -6.71
C SER A 39 14.02 -1.80 -7.97
N LYS A 40 13.18 -2.31 -8.89
CA LYS A 40 13.64 -2.90 -10.16
C LYS A 40 14.36 -1.87 -11.05
N SER A 41 13.92 -0.61 -11.08
CA SER A 41 14.63 0.46 -11.79
C SER A 41 16.02 0.77 -11.22
N LEU A 42 16.30 0.42 -9.96
CA LEU A 42 17.65 0.52 -9.37
C LEU A 42 18.49 -0.75 -9.58
N LYS A 43 17.86 -1.93 -9.75
CA LYS A 43 18.56 -3.22 -9.88
C LYS A 43 19.08 -3.50 -11.30
N HIS A 44 18.43 -3.02 -12.36
CA HIS A 44 18.86 -3.24 -13.76
C HIS A 44 20.19 -2.57 -14.18
N THR A 45 20.93 -1.96 -13.27
CA THR A 45 22.28 -1.42 -13.53
C THR A 45 23.42 -2.36 -13.12
N GLY A 46 23.11 -3.59 -12.68
CA GLY A 46 24.09 -4.55 -12.18
C GLY A 46 24.98 -5.20 -13.24
N GLU A 47 24.47 -5.51 -14.43
CA GLU A 47 25.20 -6.43 -15.32
C GLU A 47 25.33 -5.98 -16.78
N LYS A 48 26.61 -5.78 -17.14
CA LYS A 48 27.23 -5.90 -18.48
C LYS A 48 26.72 -4.96 -19.59
N LYS A 49 27.23 -3.73 -19.64
CA LYS A 49 28.20 -3.27 -20.66
C LYS A 49 28.50 -1.77 -20.56
N LYS A 50 29.78 -1.50 -20.79
CA LYS A 50 30.47 -0.23 -20.98
C LYS A 50 29.77 0.69 -22.00
N GLU A 51 28.81 1.51 -21.58
CA GLU A 51 28.49 2.76 -22.27
C GLU A 51 27.96 3.81 -21.29
N LYS A 52 28.50 5.02 -21.42
CA LYS A 52 28.33 6.13 -20.47
C LYS A 52 26.94 6.75 -20.60
N THR A 53 25.97 6.22 -19.86
CA THR A 53 24.86 7.05 -19.36
C THR A 53 24.59 6.64 -17.93
N ALA A 54 25.05 7.47 -17.00
CA ALA A 54 24.75 7.36 -15.59
C ALA A 54 23.24 7.10 -15.42
N ALA A 55 22.88 6.07 -14.64
CA ALA A 55 21.62 6.10 -13.92
C ALA A 55 21.72 7.31 -12.96
N GLY A 56 21.38 8.48 -13.51
CA GLY A 56 21.73 9.75 -12.91
C GLY A 56 20.92 10.02 -11.65
N PRO A 57 21.29 11.07 -10.89
CA PRO A 57 20.49 11.61 -9.78
C PRO A 57 18.99 11.82 -10.13
N THR A 58 18.66 11.88 -11.42
CA THR A 58 17.30 11.91 -11.97
C THR A 58 16.44 10.68 -11.67
N ALA A 59 16.98 9.45 -11.71
CA ALA A 59 16.20 8.23 -11.44
C ALA A 59 15.86 8.10 -9.95
N VAL A 60 16.84 8.37 -9.08
CA VAL A 60 16.64 8.40 -7.61
C VAL A 60 15.71 9.56 -7.21
N ALA A 61 15.88 10.74 -7.78
CA ALA A 61 14.99 11.88 -7.54
C ALA A 61 13.54 11.58 -7.97
N ARG A 62 13.34 10.83 -9.06
CA ARG A 62 12.01 10.39 -9.50
C ARG A 62 11.39 9.40 -8.51
N ALA A 63 12.14 8.38 -8.09
CA ALA A 63 11.67 7.42 -7.08
C ALA A 63 11.29 8.10 -5.75
N LEU A 64 12.10 9.06 -5.29
CA LEU A 64 11.81 9.86 -4.10
C LEU A 64 10.56 10.71 -4.28
N ARG A 65 10.35 11.33 -5.45
CA ARG A 65 9.13 12.12 -5.73
C ARG A 65 7.87 11.25 -5.78
N GLU A 66 7.95 10.08 -6.41
CA GLU A 66 6.82 9.16 -6.58
C GLU A 66 6.44 8.44 -5.27
N THR A 67 7.40 8.21 -4.36
CA THR A 67 7.15 7.54 -3.07
C THR A 67 6.88 8.49 -1.90
N LYS A 68 7.26 9.77 -2.01
CA LYS A 68 6.98 10.81 -1.00
C LYS A 68 5.52 10.90 -0.52
N PRO A 69 4.47 10.71 -1.35
CA PRO A 69 3.09 10.77 -0.85
C PRO A 69 2.64 9.51 -0.08
N ILE A 70 3.37 8.39 -0.16
CA ILE A 70 2.97 7.11 0.45
C ILE A 70 2.74 7.23 1.97
N PRO A 71 3.64 7.84 2.78
CA PRO A 71 3.40 7.99 4.22
C PRO A 71 2.14 8.77 4.54
N ASN A 72 1.80 9.78 3.75
CA ASN A 72 0.58 10.57 3.95
C ASN A 72 -0.68 9.74 3.64
N LEU A 73 -0.64 8.90 2.60
CA LEU A 73 -1.73 7.99 2.29
C LEU A 73 -1.93 6.95 3.41
N ILE A 74 -0.86 6.35 3.92
CA ILE A 74 -0.93 5.42 5.05
C ILE A 74 -1.54 6.11 6.28
N PHE A 75 -1.05 7.30 6.61
CA PHE A 75 -1.59 8.08 7.73
C PHE A 75 -3.09 8.37 7.55
N ALA A 76 -3.53 8.73 6.34
CA ALA A 76 -4.94 8.97 6.06
C ALA A 76 -5.81 7.71 6.25
N ILE A 77 -5.31 6.53 5.84
CA ILE A 77 -5.98 5.24 6.07
C ILE A 77 -6.09 4.95 7.57
N GLU A 78 -5.01 5.13 8.32
CA GLU A 78 -4.99 4.93 9.78
C GLU A 78 -5.95 5.87 10.51
N GLN A 79 -5.98 7.16 10.13
CA GLN A 79 -6.93 8.10 10.71
C GLN A 79 -8.37 7.69 10.38
N TYR A 80 -8.63 7.26 9.15
CA TYR A 80 -9.95 6.77 8.75
C TYR A 80 -10.40 5.58 9.63
N GLU A 81 -9.56 4.56 9.76
CA GLU A 81 -9.83 3.39 10.62
C GLU A 81 -10.05 3.79 12.08
N LYS A 82 -9.18 4.67 12.61
CA LYS A 82 -9.34 5.23 13.95
C LYS A 82 -10.71 5.87 14.11
N PHE A 83 -11.14 6.73 13.20
CA PHE A 83 -12.45 7.38 13.31
C PHE A 83 -13.62 6.41 13.15
N LEU A 84 -13.50 5.37 12.31
CA LEU A 84 -14.50 4.31 12.20
C LEU A 84 -14.65 3.51 13.50
N ILE A 85 -13.56 3.22 14.20
CA ILE A 85 -13.60 2.57 15.53
C ILE A 85 -14.37 3.45 16.53
N HIS A 86 -14.04 4.75 16.59
CA HIS A 86 -14.72 5.69 17.48
C HIS A 86 -16.22 5.80 17.13
N LEU A 87 -16.55 5.87 15.84
CA LEU A 87 -17.92 5.97 15.37
C LEU A 87 -18.71 4.69 15.66
N SER A 88 -18.10 3.52 15.49
CA SER A 88 -18.73 2.23 15.79
C SER A 88 -19.10 2.13 17.28
N LYS A 89 -18.18 2.53 18.16
CA LYS A 89 -18.43 2.55 19.61
C LYS A 89 -19.57 3.49 20.01
N ARG A 90 -19.68 4.65 19.36
CA ARG A 90 -20.71 5.66 19.68
C ARG A 90 -22.08 5.36 19.06
N SER A 91 -22.11 4.76 17.87
CA SER A 91 -23.35 4.47 17.14
C SER A 91 -23.94 3.08 17.43
N LYS A 92 -23.18 2.17 18.05
CA LYS A 92 -23.53 0.75 18.24
C LYS A 92 -23.66 -0.05 16.92
N VAL A 93 -23.21 0.52 15.80
CA VAL A 93 -23.12 -0.17 14.50
C VAL A 93 -21.66 -0.58 14.28
N ASN A 94 -21.39 -1.84 13.94
CA ASN A 94 -20.04 -2.30 13.69
C ASN A 94 -19.56 -1.93 12.27
N LEU A 95 -19.04 -0.71 12.11
CA LEU A 95 -18.51 -0.23 10.82
C LEU A 95 -17.16 -0.87 10.45
N MET A 96 -16.47 -1.46 11.43
CA MET A 96 -15.17 -2.12 11.21
C MET A 96 -15.31 -3.54 10.65
N GLN A 97 -16.50 -4.12 10.61
CA GLN A 97 -16.71 -5.51 10.16
C GLN A 97 -16.16 -5.80 8.75
N HIS A 98 -16.15 -4.79 7.87
CA HIS A 98 -15.67 -4.90 6.49
C HIS A 98 -14.35 -4.18 6.25
N ILE A 99 -13.71 -3.71 7.32
CA ILE A 99 -12.44 -3.00 7.27
C ILE A 99 -11.40 -3.90 7.95
N LYS A 100 -10.41 -4.34 7.19
CA LYS A 100 -9.26 -5.02 7.79
C LYS A 100 -8.43 -3.96 8.50
N LEU A 101 -8.18 -4.16 9.79
CA LEU A 101 -7.23 -3.34 10.55
C LEU A 101 -5.91 -3.34 9.79
N SER A 102 -5.49 -2.16 9.37
CA SER A 102 -4.21 -2.02 8.72
C SER A 102 -3.12 -2.26 9.75
N THR A 103 -2.41 -3.39 9.60
CA THR A 103 -1.15 -3.63 10.32
C THR A 103 -0.05 -2.81 9.63
N SER A 104 -0.17 -1.49 9.76
CA SER A 104 0.75 -0.54 9.17
C SER A 104 2.05 -0.52 9.95
N ARG A 105 3.11 -1.14 9.40
CA ARG A 105 4.41 -0.49 9.11
C ARG A 105 5.58 -1.41 8.87
N ASP A 106 5.49 -2.73 9.07
CA ASP A 106 6.69 -3.57 9.04
C ASP A 106 6.58 -4.72 8.03
N PHE A 107 7.55 -4.74 7.10
CA PHE A 107 7.95 -5.86 6.26
C PHE A 107 6.82 -6.74 5.74
N LYS A 108 6.09 -6.27 4.73
CA LYS A 108 5.24 -7.17 3.93
C LYS A 108 6.17 -8.03 3.05
N ILE A 109 6.68 -9.14 3.61
CA ILE A 109 7.32 -10.19 2.81
C ILE A 109 6.23 -10.77 1.93
N LYS A 110 6.19 -10.34 0.68
CA LYS A 110 5.28 -10.91 -0.31
C LYS A 110 5.92 -12.22 -0.77
N GLY A 111 5.47 -13.35 -0.23
CA GLY A 111 5.98 -14.68 -0.59
C GLY A 111 6.01 -14.91 -2.10
N ASN A 112 5.01 -14.40 -2.82
CA ASN A 112 4.91 -14.47 -4.29
C ASN A 112 6.01 -13.67 -5.02
N ILE A 113 6.51 -12.61 -4.40
CA ILE A 113 7.60 -11.78 -4.94
C ILE A 113 8.96 -12.33 -4.49
N LEU A 114 9.02 -12.90 -3.29
CA LEU A 114 10.18 -13.64 -2.83
C LEU A 114 10.43 -14.85 -3.75
N ASP A 115 9.39 -15.63 -4.07
CA ASP A 115 9.46 -16.75 -5.02
C ASP A 115 9.92 -16.29 -6.40
N MET A 116 9.32 -15.22 -6.94
CA MET A 116 9.70 -14.71 -8.26
C MET A 116 11.15 -14.18 -8.29
N VAL A 117 11.64 -13.59 -7.20
CA VAL A 117 13.05 -13.13 -7.10
C VAL A 117 13.99 -14.32 -6.92
N LEU A 118 13.63 -15.32 -6.10
CA LEU A 118 14.44 -16.53 -5.94
C LEU A 118 14.52 -17.35 -7.24
N GLN A 119 13.45 -17.39 -8.03
CA GLN A 119 13.46 -18.03 -9.34
C GLN A 119 14.26 -17.22 -10.38
N GLU A 120 14.19 -15.88 -10.36
CA GLU A 120 15.03 -15.02 -11.22
C GLU A 120 16.54 -15.22 -10.95
N ASP A 121 16.95 -15.58 -9.71
CA ASP A 121 18.36 -15.85 -9.35
C ASP A 121 18.84 -17.29 -9.72
N GLU A 122 17.95 -18.30 -9.74
CA GLU A 122 18.32 -19.69 -10.10
C GLU A 122 18.57 -19.87 -11.62
N ASP A 123 17.93 -19.07 -12.48
CA ASP A 123 18.09 -19.14 -13.93
C ASP A 123 19.38 -18.45 -14.43
N GLU A 124 20.07 -17.66 -13.60
CA GLU A 124 21.35 -16.99 -13.95
C GLU A 124 22.59 -17.85 -13.64
N ASP A 125 22.48 -18.90 -12.82
CA ASP A 125 23.59 -19.79 -12.43
C ASP A 125 23.73 -21.04 -13.35
N GLU A 126 22.84 -21.23 -14.34
CA GLU A 126 22.88 -22.35 -15.30
C GLU A 126 23.45 -22.03 -16.72
N GLU A 127 24.05 -20.84 -16.95
CA GLU A 127 24.79 -20.51 -18.19
C GLU A 127 26.33 -20.50 -18.06
#